data_AF-A0A9P9INE8-F1
#
_entry.id   AF-A0A9P9INE8-F1
#
_cell.length_a   1.000
_cell.length_b   1.000
_cell.length_c   1.000
_cell.angle_alpha   90.00
_cell.angle_beta   90.00
_cell.angle_gamma   90.00
#
_symmetry.space_group_name_H-M   'P 1'
#
loop_
_entity.id
_entity.type
_entity.pdbx_description
1 polymer ?
#
loop_
_entity_poly.entity_id
_entity_poly.type
_entity_poly.pdbx_seq_one_letter_code
_entity_poly.pdbx_strand_id
1 'polypeptide(L)'
;MPSATEPTSRSPSPTPAPPVAEAPGPRAQGLIRVYDQAIKATLDKCSSQGFASCFPTLESYNPDVLEDLRKQIVDQLDRAWRANFEDIMTRRNVVKSINALEQCIDDAKLRKARAEAASNGGPVEVPTQPHTLSPAEIYLAHLMPFLEQQATTMNTQLLATQQSNTELLSTVSAQRSEIESLVRGLENVIQDLEVSAQMMAQDNVQNLGTEIKDIELEMKK
;
A
#
# COMPACT_ATOMS: atom_id res chain seq x y z
N MET A 1 -1.62 32.50 -17.74
CA MET A 1 -0.71 31.38 -18.08
C MET A 1 -1.15 30.17 -17.26
N PRO A 2 -1.89 29.20 -17.82
CA PRO A 2 -2.20 27.99 -17.09
C PRO A 2 -1.00 27.05 -17.18
N SER A 3 -0.47 26.64 -16.03
CA SER A 3 0.58 25.64 -15.89
C SER A 3 0.13 24.30 -16.46
N ALA A 4 1.00 23.69 -17.26
CA ALA A 4 0.84 22.35 -17.78
C ALA A 4 0.80 21.33 -16.64
N THR A 5 -0.30 20.59 -16.53
CA THR A 5 -0.42 19.38 -15.71
C THR A 5 0.36 18.25 -16.37
N GLU A 6 1.36 17.72 -15.67
CA GLU A 6 2.07 16.49 -16.06
C GLU A 6 1.10 15.29 -16.14
N PRO A 7 1.31 14.35 -17.07
CA PRO A 7 0.47 13.16 -17.15
C PRO A 7 0.78 12.22 -15.98
N THR A 8 -0.21 12.02 -15.12
CA THR A 8 -0.22 11.02 -14.06
C THR A 8 0.02 9.63 -14.66
N SER A 9 1.16 9.03 -14.28
CA SER A 9 1.53 7.65 -14.61
C SER A 9 0.40 6.69 -14.22
N ARG A 10 -0.17 5.97 -15.19
CA ARG A 10 -1.36 5.11 -15.07
C ARG A 10 -1.11 3.74 -14.44
N SER A 11 0.02 3.51 -13.79
CA SER A 11 0.32 2.20 -13.20
C SER A 11 0.89 2.37 -11.80
N PRO A 12 0.12 2.12 -10.73
CA PRO A 12 0.72 1.95 -9.41
C PRO A 12 1.56 0.68 -9.49
N SER A 13 2.88 0.83 -9.34
CA SER A 13 3.77 -0.32 -9.15
C SER A 13 3.32 -1.10 -7.90
N PRO A 14 3.41 -2.43 -7.90
CA PRO A 14 2.94 -3.25 -6.78
C PRO A 14 3.63 -2.83 -5.48
N THR A 15 2.90 -2.87 -4.37
CA THR A 15 3.46 -2.63 -3.03
C THR A 15 4.66 -3.56 -2.83
N PRO A 16 5.86 -3.02 -2.53
CA PRO A 16 7.04 -3.85 -2.37
C PRO A 16 6.81 -4.91 -1.30
N ALA A 17 7.23 -6.15 -1.58
CA ALA A 17 7.21 -7.19 -0.56
C ALA A 17 7.95 -6.71 0.70
N PRO A 18 7.51 -7.13 1.91
CA PRO A 18 8.15 -6.74 3.15
C PRO A 18 9.66 -6.96 3.07
N PRO A 19 10.49 -6.04 3.62
CA PRO A 19 11.93 -6.19 3.57
C PRO A 19 12.33 -7.49 4.28
N VAL A 20 12.94 -8.40 3.52
CA VAL A 20 13.48 -9.65 4.07
C VAL A 20 14.76 -9.30 4.81
N ALA A 21 14.89 -9.76 6.06
CA ALA A 21 16.09 -9.55 6.85
C ALA A 21 17.33 -10.09 6.11
N GLU A 22 18.40 -9.30 6.05
CA GLU A 22 19.68 -9.72 5.48
C GLU A 22 20.50 -10.56 6.47
N ALA A 23 20.18 -10.49 7.76
CA ALA A 23 20.80 -11.30 8.79
C ALA A 23 20.34 -12.78 8.70
N PRO A 24 21.22 -13.75 8.99
CA PRO A 24 20.85 -15.17 8.99
C PRO A 24 19.71 -15.49 9.96
N GLY A 25 18.59 -15.98 9.43
CA GLY A 25 17.51 -16.57 10.22
C GLY A 25 17.87 -17.96 10.76
N PRO A 26 17.01 -18.60 11.58
CA PRO A 26 17.31 -19.88 12.23
C PRO A 26 17.69 -20.99 11.26
N ARG A 27 17.03 -21.11 10.10
CA ARG A 27 17.38 -22.09 9.07
C ARG A 27 18.66 -21.74 8.32
N ALA A 28 18.90 -20.47 8.03
CA ALA A 28 20.16 -20.03 7.41
C ALA A 28 21.35 -20.31 8.34
N GLN A 29 21.20 -20.02 9.63
CA GLN A 29 22.17 -20.38 10.67
C GLN A 29 22.32 -21.90 10.83
N GLY A 30 21.24 -22.66 10.61
CA GLY A 30 21.27 -24.12 10.55
C GLY A 30 22.14 -24.64 9.42
N LEU A 31 21.99 -24.08 8.21
CA LEU A 31 22.81 -24.44 7.06
C LEU A 31 24.30 -24.19 7.30
N ILE A 32 24.65 -23.01 7.82
CA ILE A 32 26.03 -22.64 8.16
C ILE A 32 26.61 -23.63 9.17
N ARG A 33 25.87 -23.92 10.25
CA ARG A 33 26.31 -24.88 11.28
C ARG A 33 26.54 -26.29 10.73
N VAL A 34 25.65 -26.78 9.87
CA VAL A 34 25.82 -28.11 9.25
C VAL A 34 27.06 -28.15 8.38
N TYR A 35 27.32 -27.08 7.61
CA TYR A 35 28.51 -26.98 6.79
C TYR A 35 29.80 -26.96 7.64
N ASP A 36 29.83 -26.14 8.70
CA ASP A 36 30.96 -26.08 9.63
C ASP A 36 31.25 -27.43 10.28
N GLN A 37 30.19 -28.14 10.70
CA GLN A 37 30.31 -29.48 11.28
C GLN A 37 30.82 -30.50 10.25
N ALA A 38 30.37 -30.42 9.00
CA ALA A 38 30.80 -31.32 7.93
C ALA A 38 32.27 -31.11 7.57
N ILE A 39 32.72 -29.85 7.48
CA ILE A 39 34.14 -29.50 7.28
C ILE A 39 34.96 -30.10 8.42
N LYS A 40 34.59 -29.79 9.67
CA LYS A 40 35.33 -30.26 10.84
C LYS A 40 35.42 -31.79 10.87
N ALA A 41 34.30 -32.47 10.69
CA ALA A 41 34.26 -33.93 10.68
C ALA A 41 35.09 -34.55 9.55
N THR A 42 35.19 -33.87 8.40
CA THR A 42 35.98 -34.33 7.24
C THR A 42 37.47 -34.11 7.48
N LEU A 43 37.86 -32.93 7.98
CA LEU A 43 39.26 -32.61 8.28
C LEU A 43 39.78 -33.44 9.47
N ASP A 44 38.95 -33.75 10.45
CA ASP A 44 39.29 -34.62 11.59
C ASP A 44 39.63 -36.06 11.14
N LYS A 45 39.19 -36.50 9.94
CA LYS A 45 39.59 -37.79 9.35
C LYS A 45 41.04 -37.77 8.86
N CYS A 46 41.62 -36.62 8.56
CA CYS A 46 43.04 -36.46 8.29
C CYS A 46 43.84 -36.42 9.60
N SER A 47 43.74 -37.51 10.37
CA SER A 47 44.44 -37.65 11.65
C SER A 47 45.96 -37.78 11.42
N SER A 48 46.76 -37.37 12.40
CA SER A 48 48.22 -37.47 12.32
C SER A 48 48.68 -38.90 12.02
N GLN A 49 48.13 -39.88 12.75
CA GLN A 49 48.43 -41.30 12.53
C GLN A 49 47.97 -41.81 11.16
N GLY A 50 46.78 -41.42 10.71
CA GLY A 50 46.26 -41.81 9.41
C GLY A 50 47.13 -41.29 8.27
N PHE A 51 47.52 -40.01 8.36
CA PHE A 51 48.40 -39.37 7.39
C PHE A 51 49.81 -39.97 7.42
N ALA A 52 50.38 -40.19 8.60
CA ALA A 52 51.73 -40.73 8.76
C ALA A 52 51.86 -42.16 8.24
N SER A 53 50.83 -42.99 8.44
CA SER A 53 50.80 -44.37 7.92
C SER A 53 50.91 -44.48 6.39
N CYS A 54 50.54 -43.42 5.66
CA CYS A 54 50.69 -43.34 4.21
C CYS A 54 52.13 -42.98 3.77
N PHE A 55 52.96 -42.48 4.68
CA PHE A 55 54.33 -42.02 4.43
C PHE A 55 55.34 -42.59 5.46
N PRO A 56 55.44 -43.93 5.60
CA PRO A 56 56.21 -44.58 6.67
C PRO A 56 57.71 -44.24 6.62
N THR A 57 58.26 -44.02 5.43
CA THR A 57 59.66 -43.60 5.28
C THR A 57 59.87 -42.21 5.88
N LEU A 58 59.02 -41.22 5.56
CA LEU A 58 59.17 -39.86 6.07
C LEU A 58 58.89 -39.77 7.56
N GLU A 59 57.94 -40.55 8.08
CA GLU A 59 57.66 -40.65 9.52
C GLU A 59 58.89 -41.10 10.31
N SER A 60 59.68 -42.03 9.76
CA SER A 60 60.89 -42.54 10.43
C SER A 60 62.07 -41.56 10.44
N TYR A 61 62.19 -40.70 9.42
CA TYR A 61 63.33 -39.79 9.27
C TYR A 61 63.05 -38.37 9.76
N ASN A 62 61.84 -37.84 9.51
CA ASN A 62 61.44 -36.47 9.83
C ASN A 62 59.93 -36.38 10.14
N PRO A 63 59.48 -36.84 11.32
CA PRO A 63 58.07 -36.80 11.70
C PRO A 63 57.53 -35.36 11.85
N ASP A 64 58.37 -34.42 12.29
CA ASP A 64 57.97 -33.02 12.49
C ASP A 64 57.56 -32.33 11.18
N VAL A 65 58.35 -32.52 10.12
CA VAL A 65 58.06 -31.96 8.79
C VAL A 65 56.76 -32.52 8.23
N LEU A 66 56.50 -33.80 8.47
CA LEU A 66 55.29 -34.46 8.00
C LEU A 66 54.04 -33.94 8.72
N GLU A 67 54.14 -33.70 10.03
CA GLU A 67 53.05 -33.13 10.83
C GLU A 67 52.81 -31.66 10.49
N ASP A 68 53.85 -30.88 10.22
CA ASP A 68 53.72 -29.50 9.74
C ASP A 68 53.06 -29.42 8.36
N LEU A 69 53.42 -30.31 7.44
CA LEU A 69 52.77 -30.42 6.13
C LEU A 69 51.28 -30.77 6.29
N ARG A 70 50.95 -31.75 7.14
CA ARG A 70 49.56 -32.13 7.42
C ARG A 70 48.76 -30.94 7.95
N LYS A 71 49.29 -30.24 8.95
CA LYS A 71 48.65 -29.04 9.51
C LYS A 71 48.44 -27.98 8.44
N GLN A 72 49.45 -27.70 7.62
CA GLN A 72 49.35 -26.71 6.55
C GLN A 72 48.25 -27.08 5.53
N ILE A 73 48.16 -28.34 5.13
CA ILE A 73 47.12 -28.82 4.20
C ILE A 73 45.74 -28.69 4.82
N VAL A 74 45.55 -29.16 6.06
CA VAL A 74 44.26 -29.09 6.77
C VAL A 74 43.81 -27.64 6.93
N ASP A 75 44.72 -26.76 7.34
CA ASP A 75 44.49 -25.33 7.51
C ASP A 75 44.14 -24.63 6.19
N GLN A 76 44.86 -24.95 5.11
CA GLN A 76 44.61 -24.37 3.80
C GLN A 76 43.26 -24.83 3.24
N LEU A 77 42.91 -26.11 3.43
CA LEU A 77 41.60 -26.64 3.04
C LEU A 77 40.47 -26.00 3.85
N ASP A 78 40.60 -25.89 5.17
CA ASP A 78 39.59 -25.23 6.02
C ASP A 78 39.33 -23.79 5.56
N ARG A 79 40.40 -23.01 5.36
CA ARG A 79 40.32 -21.63 4.86
C ARG A 79 39.69 -21.57 3.48
N ALA A 80 40.14 -22.40 2.54
CA ALA A 80 39.65 -22.38 1.16
C ALA A 80 38.17 -22.79 1.09
N TRP A 81 37.76 -23.84 1.80
CA TRP A 81 36.37 -24.31 1.80
C TRP A 81 35.43 -23.28 2.41
N ARG A 82 35.79 -22.69 3.56
CA ARG A 82 35.02 -21.60 4.17
C ARG A 82 34.88 -20.39 3.24
N ALA A 83 35.97 -19.95 2.62
CA ALA A 83 35.93 -18.83 1.69
C ALA A 83 35.04 -19.10 0.46
N ASN A 84 35.13 -20.30 -0.13
CA ASN A 84 34.28 -20.68 -1.25
C ASN A 84 32.80 -20.77 -0.86
N PHE A 85 32.50 -21.27 0.34
CA PHE A 85 31.14 -21.34 0.84
C PHE A 85 30.54 -19.95 1.03
N GLU A 86 31.27 -19.03 1.68
CA GLU A 86 30.81 -17.64 1.86
C GLU A 86 30.57 -16.91 0.51
N ASP A 87 31.46 -17.14 -0.46
CA ASP A 87 31.29 -16.61 -1.82
C ASP A 87 30.02 -17.18 -2.49
N ILE A 88 29.77 -18.48 -2.38
CA ILE A 88 28.52 -19.09 -2.90
C ILE A 88 27.29 -18.53 -2.18
N MET A 89 27.33 -18.41 -0.85
CA MET A 89 26.23 -17.89 -0.03
C MET A 89 25.86 -16.46 -0.46
N THR A 90 26.88 -15.63 -0.69
CA THR A 90 26.72 -14.23 -1.13
C THR A 90 26.22 -14.17 -2.57
N ARG A 91 26.90 -14.85 -3.51
CA ARG A 91 26.59 -14.79 -4.95
C ARG A 91 25.19 -15.30 -5.29
N ARG A 92 24.68 -16.26 -4.51
CA ARG A 92 23.34 -16.83 -4.69
C ARG A 92 22.28 -16.18 -3.80
N ASN A 93 22.64 -15.19 -2.97
CA ASN A 93 21.74 -14.56 -2.00
C ASN A 93 20.99 -15.60 -1.15
N VAL A 94 21.73 -16.62 -0.66
CA VAL A 94 21.13 -17.79 0.00
C VAL A 94 20.41 -17.38 1.27
N VAL A 95 21.01 -16.51 2.08
CA VAL A 95 20.41 -16.04 3.34
C VAL A 95 19.04 -15.39 3.08
N LYS A 96 18.98 -14.46 2.14
CA LYS A 96 17.72 -13.80 1.74
C LYS A 96 16.68 -14.81 1.26
N SER A 97 17.09 -15.77 0.44
CA SER A 97 16.19 -16.79 -0.11
C SER A 97 15.63 -17.72 0.97
N ILE A 98 16.48 -18.14 1.92
CA ILE A 98 16.07 -18.98 3.05
C ILE A 98 15.16 -18.21 4.01
N ASN A 99 15.47 -16.94 4.28
CA ASN A 99 14.63 -16.10 5.14
C ASN A 99 13.26 -15.84 4.49
N ALA A 100 13.20 -15.62 3.18
CA ALA A 100 11.93 -15.51 2.45
C ALA A 100 11.11 -16.81 2.51
N LEU A 101 11.78 -17.96 2.44
CA LEU A 101 11.13 -19.26 2.63
C LEU A 101 10.57 -19.42 4.05
N GLU A 102 11.29 -18.99 5.09
CA GLU A 102 10.77 -19.02 6.46
C GLU A 102 9.52 -18.16 6.62
N GLN A 103 9.53 -16.95 6.06
CA GLN A 103 8.36 -16.08 6.06
C GLN A 103 7.15 -16.74 5.36
N CYS A 104 7.38 -17.42 4.23
CA CYS A 104 6.33 -18.16 3.53
C CYS A 104 5.80 -19.33 4.35
N ILE A 105 6.66 -20.04 5.08
CA ILE A 105 6.26 -21.15 5.96
C ILE A 105 5.41 -20.63 7.11
N ASP A 106 5.79 -19.51 7.73
CA ASP A 106 5.04 -18.96 8.86
C ASP A 106 3.69 -18.38 8.43
N ASP A 107 3.62 -17.71 7.28
CA ASP A 107 2.33 -17.30 6.69
C ASP A 107 1.45 -18.52 6.38
N ALA A 108 2.02 -19.60 5.84
CA ALA A 108 1.26 -20.83 5.60
C ALA A 108 0.72 -21.47 6.90
N LYS A 109 1.51 -21.48 7.98
CA LYS A 109 1.05 -21.93 9.31
C LYS A 109 -0.09 -21.07 9.84
N LEU A 110 0.02 -19.75 9.69
CA LEU A 110 -1.03 -18.81 10.10
C LEU A 110 -2.32 -19.03 9.33
N ARG A 111 -2.24 -19.21 8.00
CA ARG A 111 -3.41 -19.51 7.15
C ARG A 111 -4.06 -20.83 7.54
N LYS A 112 -3.25 -21.87 7.80
CA LYS A 112 -3.74 -23.16 8.29
C LYS A 112 -4.47 -23.02 9.63
N ALA A 113 -3.88 -22.33 10.60
CA ALA A 113 -4.50 -22.12 11.91
C ALA A 113 -5.82 -21.33 11.81
N ARG A 114 -5.90 -20.33 10.93
CA ARG A 114 -7.15 -19.61 10.65
C ARG A 114 -8.22 -20.50 10.03
N ALA A 115 -7.84 -21.36 9.09
CA ALA A 115 -8.77 -22.30 8.45
C ALA A 115 -9.30 -23.35 9.45
N GLU A 116 -8.43 -23.88 10.31
CA GLU A 116 -8.82 -24.80 11.39
C GLU A 116 -9.78 -24.13 12.38
N ALA A 117 -9.51 -22.89 12.77
CA ALA A 117 -10.39 -22.12 13.65
C ALA A 117 -11.75 -21.82 13.01
N ALA A 118 -11.78 -21.44 11.72
CA ALA A 118 -13.01 -21.16 10.99
C ALA A 118 -13.87 -22.41 10.76
N SER A 119 -13.26 -23.59 10.73
CA SER A 119 -13.96 -24.85 10.46
C SER A 119 -14.74 -25.39 11.67
N ASN A 120 -14.60 -24.82 12.89
CA ASN A 120 -15.32 -25.23 14.10
C ASN A 120 -15.35 -26.76 14.35
N GLY A 121 -14.24 -27.47 14.07
CA GLY A 121 -14.13 -28.92 14.23
C GLY A 121 -14.57 -29.77 13.02
N GLY A 122 -15.00 -29.13 11.93
CA GLY A 122 -15.23 -29.77 10.63
C GLY A 122 -13.93 -30.06 9.85
N PRO A 123 -14.03 -30.75 8.70
CA PRO A 123 -12.89 -31.01 7.83
C PRO A 123 -12.42 -29.73 7.13
N VAL A 124 -11.14 -29.40 7.27
CA VAL A 124 -10.49 -28.27 6.57
C VAL A 124 -10.19 -28.67 5.14
N GLU A 125 -10.67 -27.87 4.18
CA GLU A 125 -10.38 -28.08 2.76
C GLU A 125 -8.88 -27.90 2.47
N VAL A 126 -8.30 -28.84 1.72
CA VAL A 126 -6.88 -28.80 1.36
C VAL A 126 -6.71 -27.86 0.16
N PRO A 127 -5.82 -26.85 0.25
CA PRO A 127 -5.57 -25.95 -0.87
C PRO A 127 -5.07 -26.69 -2.11
N THR A 128 -5.57 -26.31 -3.27
CA THR A 128 -5.11 -26.81 -4.57
C THR A 128 -3.64 -26.41 -4.78
N GLN A 129 -2.81 -27.35 -5.25
CA GLN A 129 -1.40 -27.09 -5.44
C GLN A 129 -1.18 -26.21 -6.68
N PRO A 130 -0.34 -25.16 -6.63
CA PRO A 130 -0.23 -24.19 -7.74
C PRO A 130 0.15 -24.80 -9.09
N HIS A 131 0.88 -25.91 -9.10
CA HIS A 131 1.30 -26.58 -10.34
C HIS A 131 0.20 -27.38 -11.02
N THR A 132 -0.95 -27.59 -10.37
CA THR A 132 -2.12 -28.23 -10.99
C THR A 132 -3.06 -27.20 -11.61
N LEU A 133 -2.81 -25.90 -11.40
CA LEU A 133 -3.61 -24.82 -11.96
C LEU A 133 -3.16 -24.50 -13.38
N SER A 134 -4.10 -24.09 -14.22
CA SER A 134 -3.81 -23.61 -15.56
C SER A 134 -3.09 -22.25 -15.51
N PRO A 135 -2.32 -21.88 -16.54
CA PRO A 135 -1.67 -20.57 -16.60
C PRO A 135 -2.64 -19.39 -16.49
N ALA A 136 -3.85 -19.54 -17.05
CA ALA A 136 -4.88 -18.51 -16.99
C ALA A 136 -5.39 -18.28 -15.55
N GLU A 137 -5.58 -19.36 -14.79
CA GLU A 137 -5.99 -19.27 -13.38
C GLU A 137 -4.91 -18.63 -12.52
N ILE A 138 -3.63 -18.99 -12.73
CA ILE A 138 -2.51 -18.39 -12.01
C ILE A 138 -2.42 -16.89 -12.30
N TYR A 139 -2.57 -16.51 -13.57
CA TYR A 139 -2.55 -15.11 -13.99
C TYR A 139 -3.68 -14.31 -13.35
N LEU A 140 -4.92 -14.83 -13.39
CA LEU A 140 -6.06 -14.17 -12.76
C LEU A 140 -5.92 -14.11 -11.24
N ALA A 141 -5.46 -15.18 -10.58
CA ALA A 141 -5.23 -15.20 -9.14
C ALA A 141 -4.22 -14.14 -8.70
N HIS A 142 -3.20 -13.86 -9.51
CA HIS A 142 -2.24 -12.79 -9.24
C HIS A 142 -2.82 -11.38 -9.51
N LEU A 143 -3.73 -11.24 -10.48
CA LEU A 143 -4.36 -9.95 -10.81
C LEU A 143 -5.50 -9.55 -9.87
N MET A 144 -6.25 -10.53 -9.37
CA MET A 144 -7.44 -10.34 -8.55
C MET A 144 -7.24 -9.36 -7.38
N PRO A 145 -6.17 -9.47 -6.55
CA PRO A 145 -5.95 -8.53 -5.44
C PRO A 145 -5.81 -7.07 -5.90
N PHE A 146 -5.19 -6.85 -7.07
CA PHE A 146 -5.03 -5.49 -7.63
C PHE A 146 -6.35 -4.95 -8.16
N LEU A 147 -7.12 -5.80 -8.85
CA LEU A 147 -8.43 -5.42 -9.38
C LEU A 147 -9.40 -5.11 -8.24
N GLU A 148 -9.38 -5.89 -7.15
CA GLU A 148 -10.18 -5.63 -5.95
C GLU A 148 -9.77 -4.32 -5.27
N GLN A 149 -8.47 -4.04 -5.15
CA GLN A 149 -7.98 -2.77 -4.60
C GLN A 149 -8.38 -1.56 -5.47
N GLN A 150 -8.33 -1.70 -6.80
CA GLN A 150 -8.79 -0.64 -7.70
C GLN A 150 -10.30 -0.45 -7.66
N ALA A 151 -11.06 -1.55 -7.65
CA ALA A 151 -12.52 -1.50 -7.57
C ALA A 151 -12.98 -0.83 -6.27
N THR A 152 -12.37 -1.17 -5.14
CA THR A 152 -12.66 -0.51 -3.85
C THR A 152 -12.33 0.98 -3.90
N THR A 153 -11.15 1.35 -4.40
CA THR A 153 -10.74 2.77 -4.55
C THR A 153 -11.71 3.57 -5.43
N MET A 154 -12.08 3.03 -6.60
CA MET A 154 -13.03 3.67 -7.51
C MET A 154 -14.42 3.80 -6.90
N ASN A 155 -14.89 2.77 -6.18
CA ASN A 155 -16.18 2.81 -5.52
C ASN A 155 -16.21 3.90 -4.44
N THR A 156 -15.14 4.04 -3.65
CA THR A 156 -15.02 5.13 -2.67
C THR A 156 -15.05 6.51 -3.33
N GLN A 157 -14.35 6.71 -4.45
CA GLN A 157 -14.37 7.98 -5.19
C GLN A 157 -15.76 8.27 -5.78
N LEU A 158 -16.42 7.25 -6.31
CA LEU A 158 -17.77 7.37 -6.86
C LEU A 158 -18.78 7.75 -5.77
N LEU A 159 -18.72 7.11 -4.60
CA LEU A 159 -19.57 7.46 -3.46
C LEU A 159 -19.31 8.89 -2.98
N ALA A 160 -18.05 9.31 -2.86
CA ALA A 160 -17.70 10.68 -2.48
C ALA A 160 -18.23 11.72 -3.48
N THR A 161 -18.13 11.42 -4.78
CA THR A 161 -18.64 12.29 -5.85
C THR A 161 -20.17 12.36 -5.83
N GLN A 162 -20.84 11.23 -5.64
CA GLN A 162 -22.29 11.18 -5.53
C GLN A 162 -22.78 11.98 -4.33
N GLN A 163 -22.13 11.85 -3.18
CA GLN A 163 -22.47 12.63 -1.99
C GLN A 163 -22.31 14.14 -2.27
N SER A 164 -21.18 14.56 -2.84
CA SER A 164 -20.96 15.97 -3.20
C SER A 164 -22.02 16.49 -4.18
N ASN A 165 -22.40 15.69 -5.18
CA ASN A 165 -23.45 16.06 -6.13
C ASN A 165 -24.81 16.23 -5.44
N THR A 166 -25.15 15.37 -4.47
CA THR A 166 -26.40 15.50 -3.71
C THR A 166 -26.43 16.76 -2.84
N GLU A 167 -25.30 17.12 -2.24
CA GLU A 167 -25.15 18.35 -1.44
C GLU A 167 -25.21 19.62 -2.31
N LEU A 168 -24.58 19.59 -3.48
CA LEU A 168 -24.66 20.70 -4.43
C LEU A 168 -26.08 20.87 -4.96
N LEU A 169 -26.77 19.77 -5.29
CA LEU A 169 -28.13 19.82 -5.80
C LEU A 169 -29.12 20.35 -4.74
N SER A 170 -28.95 19.98 -3.47
CA SER A 170 -29.78 20.54 -2.39
C SER A 170 -29.50 22.02 -2.15
N THR A 171 -28.24 22.45 -2.27
CA THR A 171 -27.87 23.86 -2.17
C THR A 171 -28.48 24.67 -3.31
N VAL A 172 -28.37 24.18 -4.55
CA VAL A 172 -28.92 24.86 -5.73
C VAL A 172 -30.45 24.92 -5.67
N SER A 173 -31.13 23.88 -5.21
CA SER A 173 -32.59 23.90 -5.07
C SER A 173 -33.06 24.87 -3.99
N ALA A 174 -32.35 24.95 -2.85
CA ALA A 174 -32.61 25.93 -1.81
C ALA A 174 -32.41 27.37 -2.32
N GLN A 175 -31.30 27.63 -3.01
CA GLN A 175 -31.03 28.94 -3.61
C GLN A 175 -32.08 29.33 -4.66
N ARG A 176 -32.57 28.39 -5.47
CA ARG A 176 -33.65 28.68 -6.44
C ARG A 176 -34.96 29.06 -5.75
N SER A 177 -35.34 28.33 -4.69
CA SER A 177 -36.50 28.66 -3.86
C SER A 177 -36.38 30.05 -3.21
N GLU A 178 -35.19 30.38 -2.70
CA GLU A 178 -34.92 31.69 -2.12
C GLU A 178 -35.04 32.81 -3.17
N ILE A 179 -34.46 32.64 -4.35
CA ILE A 179 -34.59 33.58 -5.48
C ILE A 179 -36.05 33.75 -5.88
N GLU A 180 -36.82 32.67 -6.00
CA GLU A 180 -38.25 32.76 -6.32
C GLU A 180 -39.03 33.55 -5.26
N SER A 181 -38.71 33.39 -3.98
CA SER A 181 -39.35 34.14 -2.90
C SER A 181 -38.96 35.62 -2.90
N LEU A 182 -37.67 35.94 -3.16
CA LEU A 182 -37.17 37.30 -3.28
C LEU A 182 -37.80 38.03 -4.47
N VAL A 183 -37.91 37.36 -5.62
CA VAL A 183 -38.54 37.92 -6.83
C VAL A 183 -40.02 38.23 -6.55
N ARG A 184 -40.76 37.29 -5.96
CA ARG A 184 -42.17 37.55 -5.56
C ARG A 184 -42.29 38.68 -4.55
N GLY A 185 -41.36 38.77 -3.60
CA GLY A 185 -41.31 39.87 -2.64
C GLY A 185 -41.11 41.22 -3.33
N LEU A 186 -40.20 41.30 -4.30
CA LEU A 186 -39.97 42.51 -5.10
C LEU A 186 -41.16 42.87 -5.97
N GLU A 187 -41.81 41.88 -6.62
CA GLU A 187 -43.02 42.09 -7.41
C GLU A 187 -44.14 42.70 -6.55
N ASN A 188 -44.34 42.20 -5.33
CA ASN A 188 -45.31 42.76 -4.39
C ASN A 188 -44.96 44.20 -3.98
N VAL A 189 -43.69 44.49 -3.68
CA VAL A 189 -43.27 45.87 -3.32
C VAL A 189 -43.43 46.83 -4.49
N ILE A 190 -43.16 46.39 -5.72
CA ILE A 190 -43.41 47.18 -6.94
C ILE A 190 -44.90 47.45 -7.08
N GLN A 191 -45.74 46.44 -6.91
CA GLN A 191 -47.20 46.57 -6.95
C GLN A 191 -47.70 47.57 -5.90
N ASP A 192 -47.19 47.50 -4.67
CA ASP A 192 -47.54 48.41 -3.57
C ASP A 192 -47.11 49.85 -3.88
N LEU A 193 -45.94 50.04 -4.50
CA LEU A 193 -45.43 51.35 -4.89
C LEU A 193 -46.19 51.94 -6.08
N GLU A 194 -46.58 51.12 -7.05
CA GLU A 194 -47.46 51.51 -8.16
C GLU A 194 -48.84 51.94 -7.64
N VAL A 195 -49.44 51.16 -6.73
CA VAL A 195 -50.72 51.53 -6.09
C VAL A 195 -50.57 52.82 -5.29
N SER A 196 -49.49 52.99 -4.54
CA SER A 196 -49.22 54.21 -3.77
C SER A 196 -49.05 55.43 -4.69
N ALA A 197 -48.31 55.29 -5.78
CA ALA A 197 -48.15 56.35 -6.79
C ALA A 197 -49.48 56.69 -7.48
N GLN A 198 -50.30 55.68 -7.80
CA GLN A 198 -51.64 55.86 -8.36
C GLN A 198 -52.56 56.62 -7.38
N MET A 199 -52.51 56.29 -6.09
CA MET A 199 -53.25 56.99 -5.04
C MET A 199 -52.77 58.44 -4.87
N MET A 200 -51.46 58.71 -4.91
CA MET A 200 -50.96 60.10 -4.90
C MET A 200 -51.36 60.89 -6.16
N ALA A 201 -51.55 60.22 -7.30
CA ALA A 201 -52.05 60.84 -8.51
C ALA A 201 -53.58 61.07 -8.49
N GLN A 202 -54.34 60.21 -7.79
CA GLN A 202 -55.80 60.32 -7.68
C GLN A 202 -56.28 61.19 -6.52
N ASP A 203 -55.51 61.31 -5.43
CA ASP A 203 -55.93 62.03 -4.23
C ASP A 203 -55.08 63.30 -4.00
N ASN A 204 -55.72 64.44 -4.28
CA ASN A 204 -55.53 65.74 -3.64
C ASN A 204 -54.30 66.62 -3.86
N VAL A 205 -53.23 66.26 -4.58
CA VAL A 205 -52.15 67.26 -4.80
C VAL A 205 -52.61 68.42 -5.70
N GLN A 206 -53.51 68.18 -6.64
CA GLN A 206 -54.07 69.24 -7.50
C GLN A 206 -55.21 70.03 -6.82
N ASN A 207 -56.06 69.37 -6.02
CA ASN A 207 -57.17 70.03 -5.32
C ASN A 207 -56.73 70.79 -4.06
N LEU A 208 -55.74 70.29 -3.29
CA LEU A 208 -55.15 71.05 -2.17
C LEU A 208 -54.41 72.29 -2.68
N GLY A 209 -53.76 72.20 -3.84
CA GLY A 209 -53.10 73.35 -4.48
C GLY A 209 -54.07 74.43 -4.95
N THR A 210 -55.32 74.08 -5.27
CA THR A 210 -56.38 75.05 -5.58
C THR A 210 -57.06 75.58 -4.33
N GLU A 211 -57.36 74.74 -3.33
CA GLU A 211 -57.96 75.19 -2.06
C GLU A 211 -57.03 76.13 -1.27
N ILE A 212 -55.72 75.87 -1.24
CA ILE A 212 -54.76 76.78 -0.58
C ILE A 212 -54.72 78.14 -1.28
N LYS A 213 -54.79 78.17 -2.62
CA LYS A 213 -54.84 79.42 -3.39
C LYS A 213 -56.13 80.21 -3.13
N ASP A 214 -57.25 79.51 -2.97
CA ASP A 214 -58.54 80.14 -2.68
C ASP A 214 -58.57 80.72 -1.25
N ILE A 215 -58.00 80.02 -0.26
CA ILE A 215 -57.83 80.53 1.12
C ILE A 215 -56.88 81.74 1.16
N GLU A 216 -55.78 81.72 0.40
CA GLU A 216 -54.82 82.83 0.33
C GLU A 216 -55.44 84.09 -0.32
N LEU A 217 -56.41 83.92 -1.22
CA LEU A 217 -57.21 84.98 -1.82
C LEU A 217 -58.25 85.56 -0.86
N GLU A 218 -58.88 84.74 -0.02
CA GLU A 218 -59.82 85.21 1.01
C GLU A 218 -59.14 85.99 2.13
N MET A 219 -57.90 85.64 2.51
CA MET A 219 -57.12 86.36 3.53
C MET A 219 -56.61 87.75 3.08
N LYS A 220 -56.75 88.09 1.79
CA LYS A 220 -56.29 89.35 1.19
C LYS A 220 -57.38 90.43 1.03
N LYS A 221 -58.59 90.16 1.51
CA LYS A 221 -59.72 91.11 1.59
C LYS A 221 -59.83 91.73 2.98
#